data_AF-A0A5N5T7U0-F1
#
_entry.id   AF-A0A5N5T7U0-F1
#
_cell.length_a   1.000
_cell.length_b   1.000
_cell.length_c   1.000
_cell.angle_alpha   90.00
_cell.angle_beta   90.00
_cell.angle_gamma   90.00
#
_symmetry.space_group_name_H-M   'P 1'
#
loop_
_entity.id
_entity.type
_entity.pdbx_description
1 polymer ?
#
loop_
_entity_poly.entity_id
_entity_poly.type
_entity_poly.pdbx_seq_one_letter_code
_entity_poly.pdbx_strand_id
1 'polypeptide(L)'
;MLMEDIRSRRYTLNKVMVNGDIPPRLKKDAHAIILDFIRSRPPLKKVSERNLPPLQKVFSPRELLMDSIKRKDHRLNHVATPVRARPISSSASELVRLGGMTSDL
;
A
#
# COMPACT_ATOMS: atom_id res chain seq x y z
N MET A 1 -11.81 51.58 1.13
CA MET A 1 -10.80 52.65 1.11
C MET A 1 -9.37 52.12 1.05
N LEU A 2 -8.99 51.03 1.73
CA LEU A 2 -7.65 50.42 1.62
C LEU A 2 -7.20 50.09 0.18
N MET A 3 -8.07 49.47 -0.62
CA MET A 3 -7.74 49.16 -2.03
C MET A 3 -7.47 50.42 -2.86
N GLU A 4 -8.14 51.53 -2.55
CA GLU A 4 -7.91 52.84 -3.17
C GLU A 4 -6.54 53.38 -2.79
N ASP A 5 -6.16 53.27 -1.51
CA ASP A 5 -4.88 53.75 -0.99
C ASP A 5 -3.70 52.90 -1.51
N ILE A 6 -3.88 51.58 -1.71
CA ILE A 6 -2.90 50.70 -2.37
C ILE A 6 -2.73 51.09 -3.84
N ARG A 7 -3.84 51.23 -4.58
CA ARG A 7 -3.82 51.64 -5.99
C ARG A 7 -3.18 53.01 -6.17
N SER A 8 -3.49 53.95 -5.28
CA SER A 8 -2.98 55.32 -5.27
C SER A 8 -1.60 55.46 -4.61
N ARG A 9 -1.00 54.37 -4.11
CA ARG A 9 0.30 54.32 -3.43
C ARG A 9 0.44 55.31 -2.27
N ARG A 10 -0.63 55.53 -1.51
CA ARG A 10 -0.67 56.44 -0.35
C ARG A 10 -0.12 55.76 0.92
N TYR A 11 1.09 55.23 0.83
CA TYR A 11 1.77 54.60 1.97
C TYR A 11 3.27 54.93 1.98
N THR A 12 3.85 55.07 3.16
CA THR A 12 5.28 55.26 3.36
C THR A 12 5.91 53.94 3.77
N LEU A 13 6.83 53.42 2.95
CA LEU A 13 7.62 52.22 3.30
C LEU A 13 8.97 52.64 3.85
N ASN A 14 9.35 52.05 4.99
CA ASN A 14 10.71 52.16 5.51
C ASN A 14 11.65 51.31 4.64
N LYS A 15 12.70 51.93 4.07
CA LYS A 15 13.72 51.20 3.31
C LYS A 15 14.69 50.53 4.28
N VAL A 16 14.73 49.20 4.27
CA VAL A 16 15.75 48.44 5.00
C VAL A 16 17.06 48.57 4.22
N MET A 17 17.94 49.44 4.69
CA MET A 17 19.31 49.59 4.19
C MET A 17 20.22 48.63 4.96
N VAL A 18 21.20 48.05 4.28
CA VAL A 18 22.26 47.25 4.92
C VAL A 18 23.56 48.01 4.68
N ASN A 19 24.22 48.47 5.76
CA ASN A 19 25.47 49.24 5.71
C ASN A 19 25.42 50.56 4.89
N GLY A 20 24.28 51.26 4.89
CA GLY A 20 24.19 52.58 4.25
C GLY A 20 23.89 52.56 2.74
N ASP A 21 23.77 51.38 2.13
CA ASP A 21 23.37 51.22 0.73
C ASP A 21 22.05 50.46 0.61
N ILE A 22 21.29 50.77 -0.46
CA ILE A 22 20.16 49.93 -0.89
C ILE A 22 20.78 48.61 -1.39
N PRO A 23 20.42 47.45 -0.83
CA PRO A 23 20.95 46.18 -1.31
C PRO A 23 20.77 46.10 -2.82
N PRO A 24 21.85 45.92 -3.60
CA PRO A 24 21.75 45.90 -5.05
C PRO A 24 20.74 44.83 -5.43
N ARG A 25 19.71 45.25 -6.18
CA ARG A 25 18.79 44.31 -6.81
C ARG A 25 19.65 43.28 -7.52
N LEU A 26 19.34 42.01 -7.29
CA LEU A 26 20.05 40.87 -7.86
C LEU A 26 20.37 41.18 -9.32
N LYS A 27 21.66 41.28 -9.65
CA LYS A 27 22.13 41.81 -10.95
C LYS A 27 21.61 40.99 -12.14
N LYS A 28 21.15 39.77 -11.87
CA LYS A 28 20.48 38.88 -12.80
C LYS A 28 19.08 38.59 -12.26
N ASP A 29 18.10 38.51 -13.16
CA ASP A 29 16.77 38.03 -12.82
C ASP A 29 16.86 36.65 -12.13
N ALA A 30 16.00 36.41 -11.13
CA ALA A 30 15.95 35.13 -10.44
C ALA A 30 15.73 33.98 -11.43
N HIS A 31 14.91 34.22 -12.44
CA HIS A 31 14.68 33.27 -13.54
C HIS A 31 15.97 32.93 -14.30
N ALA A 32 16.80 33.93 -14.61
CA ALA A 32 18.07 33.71 -15.31
C ALA A 32 19.05 32.89 -14.46
N ILE A 33 19.10 33.11 -13.14
CA ILE A 33 19.95 32.34 -12.22
C ILE A 33 19.50 30.88 -12.14
N ILE A 34 18.20 30.64 -12.03
CA ILE A 34 17.64 29.28 -12.02
C ILE A 34 17.94 28.58 -13.34
N LEU A 35 17.80 29.27 -14.48
CA LEU A 35 18.13 28.72 -15.79
C LEU A 35 19.63 28.38 -15.92
N ASP A 36 20.53 29.27 -15.49
CA ASP A 36 21.98 29.01 -15.49
C ASP A 36 22.32 27.77 -14.65
N PHE A 37 21.66 27.60 -13.49
CA PHE A 37 21.82 26.42 -12.64
C PHE A 37 21.39 25.13 -13.34
N ILE A 38 20.19 25.07 -13.92
CA ILE A 38 19.71 23.86 -14.62
C ILE A 38 20.58 23.55 -15.84
N ARG A 39 21.02 24.58 -16.59
CA ARG A 39 21.90 24.45 -17.76
C ARG A 39 23.28 23.89 -17.40
N SER A 40 23.82 24.27 -16.23
CA SER A 40 25.13 23.78 -15.76
C SER A 40 25.14 22.30 -15.38
N ARG A 41 23.96 21.64 -15.29
CA ARG A 41 23.82 20.21 -14.97
C ARG A 41 24.75 19.78 -13.81
N PRO A 42 24.69 20.44 -12.64
CA PRO A 42 25.60 20.13 -11.55
C PRO A 42 25.48 18.65 -11.16
N PRO A 43 26.58 17.99 -10.76
CA PRO A 43 26.58 16.58 -10.42
C PRO A 43 25.65 16.29 -9.24
N LEU A 44 24.79 15.29 -9.39
CA LEU A 44 23.86 14.86 -8.35
C LEU A 44 24.52 13.83 -7.42
N LYS A 45 24.22 13.90 -6.11
CA LYS A 45 24.64 12.89 -5.13
C LYS A 45 23.95 11.55 -5.41
N LYS A 46 24.65 10.43 -5.15
CA LYS A 46 24.06 9.10 -5.28
C LYS A 46 22.92 8.91 -4.29
N VAL A 47 21.92 8.10 -4.65
CA VAL A 47 20.76 7.81 -3.79
C VAL A 47 21.21 7.24 -2.43
N SER A 48 22.21 6.37 -2.42
CA SER A 48 22.77 5.74 -1.22
C SER A 48 23.41 6.72 -0.23
N GLU A 49 23.80 7.91 -0.67
CA GLU A 49 24.45 8.94 0.15
C GLU A 49 23.45 9.95 0.72
N ARG A 50 22.18 9.86 0.33
CA ARG A 50 21.13 10.77 0.77
C ARG A 50 20.46 10.23 2.04
N ASN A 51 20.27 11.08 3.04
CA ASN A 51 19.41 10.76 4.17
C ASN A 51 17.94 10.86 3.71
N LEU A 52 17.38 9.72 3.29
CA LEU A 52 16.01 9.61 2.80
C LEU A 52 15.12 9.03 3.90
N PRO A 53 13.85 9.46 3.99
CA PRO A 53 12.89 8.79 4.85
C PRO A 53 12.72 7.32 4.41
N PRO A 54 12.39 6.41 5.33
CA PRO A 54 12.15 5.01 5.00
C PRO A 54 11.04 4.89 3.95
N LEU A 55 11.24 4.01 2.98
CA LEU A 55 10.26 3.75 1.92
C LEU A 55 8.96 3.22 2.54
N GLN A 56 7.86 3.95 2.36
CA GLN A 56 6.54 3.45 2.72
C GLN A 56 6.16 2.32 1.77
N LYS A 57 6.05 1.10 2.30
CA LYS A 57 5.56 -0.05 1.52
C LYS A 57 4.07 0.10 1.33
N VAL A 58 3.64 0.34 0.09
CA VAL A 58 2.23 0.26 -0.30
C VAL A 58 1.98 -1.17 -0.77
N PHE A 59 0.98 -1.83 -0.18
CA PHE A 59 0.60 -3.18 -0.61
C PHE A 59 -0.33 -3.10 -1.81
N SER A 60 -0.07 -3.92 -2.81
CA SER A 60 -0.99 -4.09 -3.93
C SER A 60 -2.29 -4.77 -3.46
N PRO A 61 -3.43 -4.58 -4.15
CA PRO A 61 -4.67 -5.29 -3.84
C PRO A 61 -4.49 -6.82 -3.79
N ARG A 62 -3.62 -7.35 -4.65
CA ARG A 62 -3.27 -8.78 -4.67
C ARG A 62 -2.58 -9.22 -3.38
N GLU A 63 -1.61 -8.45 -2.88
CA GLU A 63 -0.90 -8.77 -1.64
C GLU A 63 -1.84 -8.75 -0.44
N LEU A 64 -2.69 -7.73 -0.34
CA LEU A 64 -3.72 -7.64 0.69
C LEU A 64 -4.67 -8.85 0.66
N LEU A 65 -5.09 -9.27 -0.54
CA LEU A 65 -5.91 -10.46 -0.74
C LEU A 65 -5.18 -11.74 -0.32
N MET A 66 -3.93 -11.93 -0.73
CA MET A 66 -3.15 -13.10 -0.33
C MET A 66 -2.97 -13.15 1.19
N ASP A 67 -2.76 -12.00 1.83
CA ASP A 67 -2.63 -11.92 3.29
C ASP A 67 -3.97 -12.14 4.01
N SER A 68 -5.11 -11.71 3.46
CA SER A 68 -6.43 -12.09 4.02
C SER A 68 -6.73 -13.58 3.86
N ILE A 69 -6.31 -14.21 2.77
CA ILE A 69 -6.52 -15.65 2.57
C ILE A 69 -5.65 -16.48 3.52
N LYS A 70 -4.39 -16.08 3.75
CA LYS A 70 -3.47 -16.76 4.68
C LYS A 70 -3.93 -16.63 6.14
N ARG A 71 -4.60 -15.54 6.50
CA ARG A 71 -5.18 -15.36 7.84
C ARG A 71 -6.32 -16.36 8.04
N LYS A 72 -6.29 -17.09 9.16
CA LYS A 72 -7.32 -18.09 9.53
C LYS A 72 -8.55 -17.45 10.22
N ASP A 73 -8.73 -16.15 10.07
CA ASP A 73 -9.79 -15.35 10.70
C ASP A 73 -11.11 -15.34 9.91
N HIS A 74 -11.17 -16.03 8.77
CA HIS A 74 -12.39 -16.23 8.00
C HIS A 74 -13.19 -17.44 8.51
N ARG A 75 -14.52 -17.30 8.60
CA ARG A 75 -15.44 -18.38 8.96
C ARG A 75 -16.35 -18.69 7.78
N LEU A 76 -16.43 -19.97 7.40
CA LEU A 76 -17.41 -20.44 6.42
C LEU A 76 -18.69 -20.82 7.15
N ASN A 77 -19.84 -20.52 6.54
CA ASN A 77 -21.13 -20.99 7.04
C ASN A 77 -21.28 -22.48 6.72
N HIS A 78 -21.72 -23.27 7.69
CA HIS A 78 -22.01 -24.68 7.46
C HIS A 78 -23.23 -24.82 6.55
N VAL A 79 -23.07 -25.54 5.44
CA VAL A 79 -24.18 -25.87 4.53
C VAL A 79 -24.45 -27.37 4.66
N ALA A 80 -25.72 -27.74 4.76
CA ALA A 80 -26.11 -29.14 4.75
C ALA A 80 -25.72 -29.76 3.40
N THR A 81 -24.73 -30.65 3.40
CA THR A 81 -24.41 -31.44 2.22
C THR A 81 -25.56 -32.40 1.93
N PRO A 82 -26.08 -32.49 0.69
CA PRO A 82 -27.08 -33.48 0.36
C PRO A 82 -26.51 -34.87 0.66
N VAL A 83 -27.20 -35.61 1.52
CA VAL A 83 -26.80 -36.95 1.95
C VAL A 83 -26.67 -37.83 0.71
N ARG A 84 -25.44 -38.26 0.40
CA ARG A 84 -25.20 -39.27 -0.63
C ARG A 84 -25.97 -40.54 -0.22
N ALA A 85 -26.92 -40.98 -1.05
CA ALA A 85 -27.69 -42.19 -0.80
C ALA A 85 -26.72 -43.34 -0.48
N ARG A 86 -26.88 -43.94 0.71
CA ARG A 86 -26.10 -45.12 1.10
C ARG A 86 -26.55 -46.29 0.23
N PRO A 87 -25.63 -47.04 -0.42
CA PRO A 87 -26.00 -48.28 -1.08
C PRO A 87 -26.53 -49.25 -0.02
N ILE A 88 -27.71 -49.81 -0.28
CA ILE A 88 -28.29 -50.89 0.52
C ILE A 88 -27.40 -52.13 0.30
N SER A 89 -26.49 -52.43 1.24
CA SER A 89 -25.81 -53.71 1.23
C SER A 89 -26.81 -54.79 1.67
N SER A 90 -27.17 -55.66 0.73
CA SER A 90 -28.02 -56.82 0.95
C SER A 90 -27.40 -57.77 1.96
N SER A 91 -28.06 -57.95 3.10
CA SER A 91 -27.85 -59.07 4.01
C SER A 91 -28.44 -60.34 3.40
N ALA A 92 -27.61 -61.30 3.01
CA ALA A 92 -28.04 -62.66 2.71
C ALA A 92 -26.86 -63.63 2.87
N SER A 93 -26.51 -63.95 4.11
CA SER A 93 -25.69 -65.12 4.43
C SER A 93 -26.21 -65.76 5.70
N GLU A 94 -27.44 -66.29 5.61
CA GLU A 94 -27.98 -67.23 6.57
C GLU A 94 -28.89 -68.19 5.81
N LEU A 95 -28.32 -69.27 5.26
CA LEU A 95 -29.03 -70.54 5.08
C LEU A 95 -28.07 -71.65 4.62
N VAL A 96 -28.12 -72.76 5.36
CA VAL A 96 -27.64 -74.12 5.05
C VAL A 96 -26.17 -74.42 5.30
N ARG A 97 -25.85 -74.89 6.52
CA ARG A 97 -25.08 -76.13 6.75
C ARG A 97 -25.56 -76.83 8.04
N LEU A 98 -26.65 -77.59 7.90
CA LEU A 98 -27.00 -78.69 8.81
C LEU A 98 -26.28 -79.96 8.31
N GLY A 99 -25.57 -80.68 9.17
CA GLY A 99 -25.27 -82.11 8.97
C GLY A 99 -23.85 -82.60 9.31
N GLY A 100 -23.77 -83.54 10.28
CA GLY A 100 -22.63 -84.42 10.61
C GLY A 100 -22.03 -84.10 11.99
N MET A 101 -22.34 -84.75 13.13
CA MET A 101 -22.38 -86.18 13.54
C MET A 101 -21.06 -86.95 13.37
N THR A 102 -20.71 -87.70 14.46
CA THR A 102 -19.60 -88.67 14.72
C THR A 102 -18.29 -88.05 15.24
N SER A 103 -17.97 -88.10 16.54
CA SER A 103 -17.46 -89.21 17.40
C SER A 103 -15.97 -89.54 17.17
N ASP A 104 -15.14 -89.34 18.20
CA ASP A 104 -14.34 -90.38 18.87
C ASP A 104 -13.11 -89.85 19.64
N LEU A 105 -12.93 -90.46 20.83
CA LEU A 105 -11.76 -90.57 21.73
C LEU A 105 -11.31 -89.34 22.54
#